data_AF-A0AA39TRU8-F1
#
_entry.id   AF-A0AA39TRU8-F1
#
_cell.length_a   1.000
_cell.length_b   1.000
_cell.length_c   1.000
_cell.angle_alpha   90.00
_cell.angle_beta   90.00
_cell.angle_gamma   90.00
#
_symmetry.space_group_name_H-M   'P 1'
#
loop_
_entity.id
_entity.type
_entity.pdbx_description
1 polymer ?
#
loop_
_entity_poly.entity_id
_entity_poly.type
_entity_poly.pdbx_seq_one_letter_code
_entity_poly.pdbx_strand_id
1 'polypeptide(L)'
;MDEELEPATSKFHQSLPYAYLAVSPTLSALHATRIKRQHALENPDFCSRCGTFLLDGLSSSRLKRVKKKCNEGRTRRIRAVQCRGCGFANDIEVREGNAVIYGRRNGRLDKDSIVVVPEPEPEPEVVAKTPLVAKIPTPSPSTPAPKLRQKKKSVLQDMLARNRAREERDKSNQNSTGLAAFLSGL
;
A
#
# COMPACT_ATOMS: atom_id res chain seq x y z
N MET A 1 -31.32 26.10 5.32
CA MET A 1 -32.14 24.93 4.99
C MET A 1 -31.18 23.86 4.52
N ASP A 2 -30.47 23.27 5.48
CA ASP A 2 -29.58 22.14 5.22
C ASP A 2 -30.48 20.92 5.06
N GLU A 3 -30.86 20.62 3.81
CA GLU A 3 -31.47 19.33 3.47
C GLU A 3 -30.47 18.25 3.91
N GLU A 4 -30.83 17.55 4.97
CA GLU A 4 -30.13 16.40 5.49
C GLU A 4 -30.19 15.30 4.42
N LEU A 5 -29.23 15.35 3.49
CA LEU A 5 -29.13 14.45 2.37
C LEU A 5 -29.03 13.02 2.91
N GLU A 6 -30.10 12.25 2.71
CA GLU A 6 -30.27 10.94 3.30
C GLU A 6 -29.01 10.08 3.08
N PRO A 7 -28.39 9.51 4.14
CA PRO A 7 -27.07 8.88 4.05
C PRO A 7 -26.97 7.74 3.02
N ALA A 8 -28.11 7.15 2.65
CA ALA A 8 -28.20 6.15 1.58
C ALA A 8 -27.81 6.71 0.20
N THR A 9 -28.25 7.93 -0.11
CA THR A 9 -27.96 8.57 -1.40
C THR A 9 -26.49 8.97 -1.53
N SER A 10 -25.85 9.42 -0.44
CA SER A 10 -24.42 9.78 -0.46
C SER A 10 -23.53 8.59 -0.80
N LYS A 11 -23.79 7.41 -0.23
CA LYS A 11 -23.04 6.18 -0.54
C LYS A 11 -23.20 5.78 -2.01
N PHE A 12 -24.42 5.88 -2.53
CA PHE A 12 -24.68 5.64 -3.95
C PHE A 12 -23.84 6.57 -4.83
N HIS A 13 -23.87 7.88 -4.57
CA HIS A 13 -23.06 8.86 -5.30
C HIS A 13 -21.56 8.58 -5.23
N GLN A 14 -21.04 8.23 -4.05
CA GLN A 14 -19.63 7.86 -3.86
C GLN A 14 -19.23 6.61 -4.66
N SER A 15 -20.16 5.69 -4.89
CA SER A 15 -19.91 4.46 -5.66
C SER A 15 -19.93 4.65 -7.18
N LEU A 16 -20.61 5.69 -7.69
CA LEU A 16 -20.78 5.93 -9.13
C LEU A 16 -19.47 6.01 -9.93
N PRO A 17 -18.42 6.74 -9.49
CA PRO A 17 -17.15 6.78 -10.21
C PRO A 17 -16.56 5.40 -10.45
N TYR A 18 -16.70 4.48 -9.51
CA TYR A 18 -16.19 3.11 -9.64
C TYR A 18 -17.02 2.29 -10.63
N ALA A 19 -18.34 2.46 -10.64
CA ALA A 19 -19.22 1.78 -11.61
C ALA A 19 -18.92 2.21 -13.06
N TYR A 20 -18.64 3.50 -13.28
CA TYR A 20 -18.31 4.02 -14.61
C TYR A 20 -16.90 3.71 -15.08
N LEU A 21 -16.01 3.23 -14.19
CA LEU A 21 -14.59 3.03 -14.51
C LEU A 21 -14.39 2.10 -15.71
N ALA A 22 -15.17 1.01 -15.79
CA ALA A 22 -15.06 0.00 -16.83
C ALA A 22 -15.61 0.46 -18.18
N VAL A 23 -16.61 1.35 -18.19
CA VAL A 23 -17.31 1.79 -19.41
C VAL A 23 -16.69 3.07 -19.97
N SER A 24 -16.39 4.03 -19.11
CA SER A 24 -15.88 5.34 -19.51
C SER A 24 -15.07 5.98 -18.38
N PRO A 25 -13.72 5.92 -18.46
CA PRO A 25 -12.84 6.56 -17.49
C PRO A 25 -13.02 8.08 -17.40
N THR A 26 -13.45 8.73 -18.49
CA THR A 26 -13.71 10.18 -18.53
C THR A 26 -14.97 10.55 -17.75
N LEU A 27 -16.06 9.78 -17.89
CA LEU A 27 -17.26 9.97 -17.08
C LEU A 27 -17.01 9.68 -15.60
N SER A 28 -16.26 8.61 -15.30
CA SER A 28 -15.80 8.31 -13.94
C SER A 28 -15.07 9.52 -13.31
N ALA A 29 -14.14 10.13 -14.06
CA ALA A 29 -13.41 11.31 -13.61
C ALA A 29 -14.33 12.52 -13.36
N LEU A 30 -15.30 12.77 -14.24
CA LEU A 30 -16.28 13.84 -14.06
C LEU A 30 -17.07 13.63 -12.76
N HIS A 31 -17.59 12.43 -12.53
CA HIS A 31 -18.31 12.12 -11.29
C HIS A 31 -17.43 12.29 -10.05
N ALA A 32 -16.17 11.82 -10.09
CA ALA A 32 -15.22 12.02 -9.00
C ALA A 32 -15.00 13.51 -8.69
N THR A 33 -14.84 14.37 -9.72
CA THR A 33 -14.69 15.82 -9.52
C THR A 33 -15.96 16.47 -8.95
N ARG A 34 -17.15 16.03 -9.36
CA ARG A 34 -18.43 16.53 -8.84
C ARG A 34 -18.61 16.18 -7.38
N ILE A 35 -18.38 14.91 -7.02
CA ILE A 35 -18.46 14.42 -5.64
C ILE A 35 -17.48 15.18 -4.75
N LYS A 36 -16.25 15.42 -5.20
CA LYS A 36 -15.27 16.21 -4.45
C LYS A 36 -15.73 17.65 -4.16
N ARG A 37 -16.50 18.28 -5.06
CA ARG A 37 -17.03 19.64 -4.84
C ARG A 37 -18.18 19.64 -3.84
N GLN A 38 -18.98 18.59 -3.81
CA GLN A 38 -20.15 18.47 -2.94
C GLN A 38 -19.78 17.93 -1.55
N HIS A 39 -18.87 16.98 -1.51
CA HIS A 39 -18.37 16.35 -0.30
C HIS A 39 -16.88 16.65 -0.16
N ALA A 40 -16.49 17.26 0.96
CA ALA A 40 -15.08 17.45 1.32
C ALA A 40 -14.34 16.12 1.64
N LEU A 41 -14.88 14.98 1.21
CA LEU A 41 -14.30 13.67 1.41
C LEU A 41 -13.22 13.42 0.36
N GLU A 42 -11.98 13.39 0.80
CA GLU A 42 -10.85 13.08 -0.07
C GLU A 42 -10.82 11.58 -0.36
N ASN A 43 -11.09 11.21 -1.61
CA ASN A 43 -10.87 9.85 -2.09
C ASN A 43 -9.44 9.74 -2.63
N PRO A 44 -8.54 8.98 -1.96
CA PRO A 44 -7.13 8.88 -2.36
C PRO A 44 -6.93 8.19 -3.72
N ASP A 45 -7.97 7.52 -4.22
CA ASP A 45 -7.92 6.76 -5.46
C ASP A 45 -8.18 7.61 -6.71
N PHE A 46 -8.62 8.87 -6.57
CA PHE A 46 -8.84 9.77 -7.70
C PHE A 46 -7.92 10.99 -7.64
N CYS A 47 -7.53 11.50 -8.81
CA CYS A 47 -6.73 12.70 -8.91
C CYS A 47 -7.50 13.89 -8.35
N SER A 48 -6.92 14.59 -7.38
CA SER A 48 -7.54 15.76 -6.76
C SER A 48 -7.74 16.93 -7.73
N ARG A 49 -7.03 16.97 -8.85
CA ARG A 49 -7.13 18.02 -9.88
C ARG A 49 -8.10 17.69 -10.99
N CYS A 50 -7.92 16.55 -11.68
CA CYS A 50 -8.69 16.19 -12.87
C CYS A 50 -9.70 15.04 -12.64
N GLY A 51 -9.75 14.46 -11.44
CA GLY A 51 -10.65 13.35 -11.11
C GLY A 51 -10.25 12.00 -11.71
N THR A 52 -9.19 11.91 -12.52
CA THR A 52 -8.78 10.63 -13.12
C THR A 52 -8.43 9.59 -12.05
N PHE A 53 -8.89 8.36 -12.22
CA PHE A 53 -8.59 7.25 -11.33
C PHE A 53 -7.10 6.91 -11.33
N LEU A 54 -6.53 6.69 -10.14
CA LEU A 54 -5.10 6.57 -9.89
C LEU A 54 -4.63 5.11 -9.74
N LEU A 55 -5.30 4.15 -10.40
CA LEU A 55 -4.84 2.75 -10.42
C LEU A 55 -3.62 2.54 -11.32
N ASP A 56 -3.02 1.36 -11.18
CA ASP A 56 -1.80 0.95 -11.87
C ASP A 56 -1.96 1.09 -13.40
N GLY A 57 -1.09 1.90 -13.99
CA GLY A 57 -1.06 2.21 -15.43
C GLY A 57 -1.40 3.67 -15.75
N LEU A 58 -2.31 4.29 -15.00
CA LEU A 58 -2.73 5.70 -15.18
C LEU A 58 -2.05 6.68 -14.21
N SER A 59 -1.40 6.15 -13.18
CA SER A 59 -0.60 6.91 -12.23
C SER A 59 0.78 6.29 -12.04
N SER A 60 1.71 7.08 -11.49
CA SER A 60 2.96 6.59 -10.92
C SER A 60 2.81 6.62 -9.40
N SER A 61 2.86 5.47 -8.74
CA SER A 61 2.79 5.37 -7.27
C SER A 61 4.13 4.92 -6.70
N ARG A 62 4.63 5.63 -5.68
CA ARG A 62 5.86 5.30 -4.96
C ARG A 62 5.65 5.43 -3.46
N LEU A 63 6.04 4.41 -2.69
CA LEU A 63 6.06 4.47 -1.23
C LEU A 63 7.40 5.03 -0.76
N LYS A 64 7.35 6.10 0.03
CA LYS A 64 8.51 6.73 0.66
C LYS A 64 8.41 6.60 2.18
N ARG A 65 9.54 6.40 2.85
CA ARG A 65 9.64 6.52 4.31
C ARG A 65 10.26 7.86 4.62
N VAL A 66 9.53 8.70 5.35
CA VAL A 66 10.01 10.02 5.78
C VAL A 66 10.31 9.96 7.27
N LYS A 67 11.56 10.24 7.64
CA LYS A 67 11.96 10.41 9.04
C LYS A 67 11.52 11.82 9.47
N LYS A 68 10.68 11.91 10.51
CA LYS A 68 10.31 13.21 11.10
C LYS A 68 11.55 13.78 11.81
N LYS A 69 11.81 15.08 11.65
CA LYS A 69 13.04 15.75 12.11
C LYS A 69 13.10 16.00 13.64
N CYS A 70 12.17 15.47 14.44
CA CYS A 70 12.15 15.64 15.90
C CYS A 70 11.95 14.29 16.61
N ASN A 71 12.36 14.23 17.88
CA ASN A 71 12.52 13.09 18.83
C ASN A 71 11.40 12.02 18.94
N GLU A 72 10.38 12.03 18.09
CA GLU A 72 9.21 11.14 18.17
C GLU A 72 9.45 9.72 17.64
N GLY A 73 10.63 9.37 17.12
CA GLY A 73 11.01 8.00 16.74
C GLY A 73 10.18 7.33 15.63
N ARG A 74 9.02 7.87 15.24
CA ARG A 74 8.11 7.26 14.27
C ARG A 74 8.44 7.71 12.86
N THR A 75 8.86 6.76 12.03
CA THR A 75 8.97 6.91 10.59
C THR A 75 7.59 6.94 9.96
N ARG A 76 7.20 8.04 9.32
CA ARG A 76 5.94 8.10 8.56
C ARG A 76 6.12 7.46 7.18
N ARG A 77 5.09 6.77 6.71
CA ARG A 77 5.04 6.20 5.36
C ARG A 77 4.13 7.07 4.50
N ILE A 78 4.64 7.55 3.38
CA ILE A 78 3.92 8.40 2.45
C ILE A 78 3.83 7.68 1.11
N ARG A 79 2.62 7.58 0.55
CA ARG A 79 2.37 7.13 -0.82
C ARG A 79 2.35 8.37 -1.71
N ALA A 80 3.46 8.61 -2.39
CA ALA A 80 3.54 9.64 -3.43
C ALA A 80 2.88 9.11 -4.71
N VAL A 81 1.85 9.77 -5.18
CA VAL A 81 1.11 9.41 -6.40
C VAL A 81 1.15 10.56 -7.39
N GLN A 82 1.57 10.29 -8.62
CA GLN A 82 1.57 11.26 -9.71
C GLN A 82 0.59 10.82 -10.80
N CYS A 83 -0.40 11.67 -11.09
CA CYS A 83 -1.33 11.47 -12.18
C CYS A 83 -0.62 11.62 -13.53
N ARG A 84 -0.73 10.63 -14.43
CA ARG A 84 -0.15 10.73 -15.78
C ARG A 84 -0.96 11.62 -16.72
N GLY A 85 -2.25 11.80 -16.45
CA GLY A 85 -3.14 12.62 -17.28
C GLY A 85 -2.85 14.12 -17.17
N CYS A 86 -2.77 14.66 -15.95
CA CYS A 86 -2.56 16.10 -15.72
C CYS A 86 -1.22 16.46 -15.05
N GLY A 87 -0.40 15.47 -14.71
CA GLY A 87 0.90 15.66 -14.04
C GLY A 87 0.82 15.98 -12.54
N PHE A 88 -0.38 16.15 -11.97
CA PHE A 88 -0.55 16.47 -10.55
C PHE A 88 0.04 15.39 -9.66
N ALA A 89 0.85 15.79 -8.67
CA ALA A 89 1.45 14.92 -7.68
C ALA A 89 0.78 15.14 -6.31
N ASN A 90 0.43 14.06 -5.63
CA ASN A 90 -0.12 14.07 -4.29
C ASN A 90 0.65 13.14 -3.37
N ASP A 91 0.87 13.57 -2.13
CA ASP A 91 1.51 12.79 -1.08
C ASP A 91 0.45 12.35 -0.08
N ILE A 92 0.11 11.07 -0.08
CA ILE A 92 -0.93 10.51 0.78
C ILE A 92 -0.27 9.83 1.98
N GLU A 93 -0.62 10.24 3.20
CA GLU A 93 -0.14 9.56 4.41
C GLU A 93 -0.76 8.16 4.49
N VAL A 94 0.09 7.14 4.51
CA VAL A 94 -0.36 5.76 4.66
C VAL A 94 -0.64 5.55 6.14
N ARG A 95 -1.93 5.54 6.50
CA ARG A 95 -2.36 5.18 7.86
C ARG A 95 -1.78 3.80 8.21
N GLU A 96 -1.11 3.72 9.35
CA GLU A 96 -0.51 2.46 9.83
C GLU A 96 -1.58 1.38 10.07
N GLY A 97 -2.83 1.80 10.32
CA GLY A 97 -3.97 0.90 10.51
C GLY A 97 -3.66 -0.16 11.58
N ASN A 98 -4.04 -1.40 11.30
CA ASN A 98 -3.78 -2.53 12.19
C ASN A 98 -2.33 -3.05 12.12
N ALA A 99 -1.45 -2.44 11.32
CA ALA A 99 -0.05 -2.87 11.23
C ALA A 99 0.69 -2.74 12.58
N VAL A 100 0.19 -1.91 13.50
CA VAL A 100 0.72 -1.77 14.87
C VAL A 100 0.57 -3.06 15.67
N ILE A 101 -0.48 -3.84 15.41
CA ILE A 101 -0.75 -5.13 16.09
C ILE A 101 0.29 -6.18 15.67
N TYR A 102 0.78 -6.07 14.43
CA TYR A 102 1.81 -6.96 13.91
C TYR A 102 3.19 -6.40 14.27
N GLY A 103 3.66 -6.72 15.48
CA GLY A 103 4.99 -6.35 15.97
C GLY A 103 6.08 -6.57 14.92
N ARG A 104 6.99 -5.60 14.78
CA ARG A 104 8.11 -5.71 13.83
C ARG A 104 9.00 -6.86 14.28
N ARG A 105 9.04 -7.96 13.52
CA ARG A 105 9.91 -9.14 13.76
C ARG A 105 11.43 -8.86 13.81
N ASN A 106 11.87 -7.60 13.73
CA ASN A 106 13.27 -7.23 13.61
C ASN A 106 13.89 -6.69 14.90
N GLY A 107 13.15 -6.61 16.00
CA GLY A 107 13.71 -6.37 17.33
C GLY A 107 13.89 -7.69 18.04
N ARG A 108 15.02 -7.86 18.76
CA ARG A 108 15.22 -8.95 19.73
C ARG A 108 13.90 -9.17 20.47
N LEU A 109 13.39 -10.40 20.44
CA LEU A 109 12.20 -10.79 21.18
C LEU A 109 12.42 -10.40 22.64
N ASP A 110 11.77 -9.33 23.10
CA ASP A 110 11.46 -9.20 24.51
C ASP A 110 10.60 -10.41 24.82
N LYS A 111 11.15 -11.31 25.63
CA LYS A 111 10.69 -12.68 25.81
C LYS A 111 9.32 -12.76 26.53
N ASP A 112 8.76 -11.61 26.91
CA ASP A 112 7.63 -11.50 27.82
C ASP A 112 6.36 -10.88 27.20
N SER A 113 6.32 -10.58 25.88
CA SER A 113 5.07 -10.10 25.27
C SER A 113 4.11 -11.27 24.98
N ILE A 114 3.30 -11.64 25.97
CA ILE A 114 2.19 -12.58 25.82
C ILE A 114 1.14 -11.93 24.90
N VAL A 115 1.03 -12.44 23.67
CA VAL A 115 -0.06 -12.06 22.75
C VAL A 115 -1.32 -12.75 23.26
N VAL A 116 -2.19 -12.00 23.93
CA VAL A 116 -3.56 -12.44 24.24
C VAL A 116 -4.33 -12.43 22.94
N VAL A 117 -4.54 -13.62 22.37
CA VAL A 117 -5.45 -13.81 21.24
C VAL A 117 -6.85 -13.54 21.77
N PRO A 118 -7.60 -12.54 21.25
CA PRO A 118 -8.97 -12.33 21.67
C PRO A 118 -9.77 -13.59 21.37
N GLU A 119 -10.40 -14.12 22.41
CA GLU A 119 -11.31 -15.26 22.35
C GLU A 119 -12.40 -14.97 21.31
N PRO A 120 -12.65 -15.89 20.36
CA PRO A 120 -13.61 -15.66 19.29
C PRO A 120 -14.99 -15.44 19.90
N GLU A 121 -15.54 -14.25 19.65
CA GLU A 121 -16.90 -13.86 20.02
C GLU A 121 -17.91 -14.83 19.37
N PRO A 122 -18.92 -15.32 20.11
CA PRO A 122 -19.82 -16.36 19.64
C PRO A 122 -20.61 -15.90 18.41
N GLU A 123 -20.57 -16.73 17.36
CA GLU A 123 -21.27 -16.51 16.11
C GLU A 123 -22.79 -16.33 16.36
N PRO A 124 -23.43 -15.26 15.85
CA PRO A 124 -24.88 -15.15 15.90
C PRO A 124 -25.50 -16.14 14.90
N GLU A 125 -26.41 -16.99 15.40
CA GLU A 125 -27.22 -17.91 14.59
C GLU A 125 -28.04 -17.13 13.55
N VAL A 126 -27.61 -17.16 12.30
CA VAL A 126 -28.31 -16.51 11.18
C VAL A 126 -29.37 -17.47 10.65
N VAL A 127 -30.64 -17.14 10.92
CA VAL A 127 -31.81 -17.81 10.32
C VAL A 127 -31.74 -17.69 8.80
N ALA A 128 -31.54 -18.83 8.14
CA ALA A 128 -31.46 -18.96 6.69
C ALA A 128 -32.78 -18.56 6.03
N LYS A 129 -32.79 -17.42 5.32
CA LYS A 129 -33.72 -17.16 4.23
C LYS A 129 -32.96 -17.23 2.92
N THR A 130 -33.13 -18.35 2.23
CA THR A 130 -32.65 -18.64 0.88
C THR A 130 -33.20 -17.64 -0.15
N PRO A 131 -32.35 -16.86 -0.84
CA PRO A 131 -32.73 -16.24 -2.11
C PRO A 131 -32.42 -17.20 -3.28
N LEU A 132 -33.39 -17.36 -4.17
CA LEU A 132 -33.28 -18.11 -5.42
C LEU A 132 -32.22 -17.50 -6.33
N VAL A 133 -31.19 -18.27 -6.64
CA VAL A 133 -30.07 -17.92 -7.51
C VAL A 133 -30.49 -18.00 -8.98
N ALA A 134 -30.43 -16.87 -9.68
CA ALA A 134 -30.50 -16.82 -11.14
C ALA A 134 -29.19 -17.35 -11.75
N LYS A 135 -29.32 -18.24 -12.73
CA LYS A 135 -28.21 -18.90 -13.44
C LYS A 135 -27.41 -17.89 -14.27
N ILE A 136 -26.12 -17.74 -13.95
CA ILE A 136 -25.14 -16.99 -14.75
C ILE A 136 -24.45 -17.98 -15.72
N PRO A 137 -24.29 -17.65 -17.01
CA PRO A 137 -23.63 -18.52 -17.97
C PRO A 137 -22.11 -18.62 -17.73
N THR A 138 -21.65 -19.87 -17.77
CA THR A 138 -20.28 -20.35 -17.60
C THR A 138 -19.37 -19.96 -18.78
N PRO A 139 -18.25 -19.25 -18.59
CA PRO A 139 -17.24 -19.11 -19.63
C PRO A 139 -16.32 -20.34 -19.70
N SER A 140 -16.03 -20.73 -20.94
CA SER A 140 -15.30 -21.92 -21.42
C SER A 140 -13.82 -21.96 -21.00
N PRO A 141 -13.23 -23.15 -20.72
CA PRO A 141 -11.82 -23.31 -20.39
C PRO A 141 -10.95 -23.55 -21.63
N SER A 142 -9.74 -22.97 -21.64
CA SER A 142 -8.47 -23.68 -21.95
C SER A 142 -7.38 -22.72 -22.45
N THR A 143 -6.26 -22.66 -21.71
CA THR A 143 -4.92 -22.47 -22.30
C THR A 143 -3.88 -23.19 -21.43
N PRO A 144 -2.84 -23.78 -22.05
CA PRO A 144 -1.95 -24.76 -21.41
C PRO A 144 -0.93 -24.12 -20.45
N ALA A 145 -0.70 -24.84 -19.34
CA ALA A 145 0.24 -24.48 -18.28
C ALA A 145 1.70 -24.35 -18.78
N PRO A 146 2.42 -23.26 -18.42
CA PRO A 146 3.84 -23.17 -18.69
C PRO A 146 4.66 -24.07 -17.74
N LYS A 147 5.60 -24.78 -18.35
CA LYS A 147 6.49 -25.79 -17.77
C LYS A 147 7.31 -25.28 -16.58
N LEU A 148 7.31 -26.12 -15.55
CA LEU A 148 8.29 -26.32 -14.49
C LEU A 148 9.57 -25.45 -14.59
N ARG A 149 9.64 -24.35 -13.82
CA ARG A 149 10.88 -23.57 -13.67
C ARG A 149 11.78 -24.23 -12.64
N GLN A 150 13.02 -24.45 -13.05
CA GLN A 150 14.08 -25.18 -12.35
C GLN A 150 14.39 -24.59 -10.96
N LYS A 151 14.73 -25.49 -10.05
CA LYS A 151 15.04 -25.24 -8.63
C LYS A 151 16.08 -24.14 -8.46
N LYS A 152 15.65 -22.94 -8.04
CA LYS A 152 16.52 -21.80 -7.68
C LYS A 152 17.22 -22.07 -6.34
N LYS A 153 18.18 -23.01 -6.31
CA LYS A 153 19.00 -23.27 -5.12
C LYS A 153 20.21 -22.33 -4.97
N SER A 154 20.47 -21.41 -5.90
CA SER A 154 21.69 -20.58 -5.88
C SER A 154 21.51 -19.10 -5.51
N VAL A 155 20.27 -18.58 -5.43
CA VAL A 155 20.06 -17.12 -5.24
C VAL A 155 20.52 -16.64 -3.87
N LEU A 156 20.24 -17.40 -2.81
CA LEU A 156 20.65 -17.05 -1.45
C LEU A 156 22.18 -17.13 -1.28
N GLN A 157 22.80 -18.13 -1.91
CA GLN A 157 24.24 -18.34 -1.85
C GLN A 157 25.00 -17.23 -2.60
N ASP A 158 24.50 -16.78 -3.75
CA ASP A 158 25.04 -15.61 -4.47
C ASP A 158 24.86 -14.31 -3.67
N MET A 159 23.72 -14.14 -2.98
CA MET A 159 23.49 -12.97 -2.12
C MET A 159 24.47 -12.92 -0.94
N LEU A 160 24.73 -14.07 -0.28
CA LEU A 160 25.69 -14.16 0.81
C LEU A 160 27.13 -13.93 0.34
N ALA A 161 27.50 -14.44 -0.84
CA ALA A 161 28.82 -14.18 -1.42
C ALA A 161 29.04 -12.68 -1.68
N ARG A 162 28.03 -11.98 -2.23
CA ARG A 162 28.11 -10.53 -2.47
C ARG A 162 28.20 -9.71 -1.18
N ASN A 163 27.57 -10.14 -0.09
CA ASN A 163 27.68 -9.43 1.19
C ASN A 163 29.08 -9.56 1.80
N ARG A 164 29.68 -10.77 1.78
CA ARG A 164 31.06 -10.96 2.27
C ARG A 164 32.06 -10.10 1.49
N ALA A 165 31.93 -10.05 0.17
CA ALA A 165 32.79 -9.22 -0.68
C ALA A 165 32.66 -7.71 -0.42
N ARG A 166 31.49 -7.23 0.01
CA ARG A 166 31.31 -5.82 0.42
C ARG A 166 31.98 -5.54 1.77
N GLU A 167 31.80 -6.44 2.73
CA GLU A 167 32.37 -6.28 4.07
C GLU A 167 33.90 -6.26 4.07
N GLU A 168 34.54 -7.03 3.18
CA GLU A 168 36.00 -7.00 3.00
C GLU A 168 36.51 -5.66 2.44
N ARG A 169 35.78 -5.05 1.49
CA ARG A 169 36.11 -3.72 0.96
C ARG A 169 35.95 -2.62 2.00
N ASP A 170 34.93 -2.73 2.84
CA ASP A 170 34.69 -1.75 3.90
C ASP A 170 35.76 -1.87 4.99
N LYS A 171 36.20 -3.09 5.35
CA LYS A 171 37.32 -3.33 6.27
C LYS A 171 38.65 -2.77 5.76
N SER A 172 38.95 -2.92 4.46
CA SER A 172 40.19 -2.34 3.91
C SER A 172 40.18 -0.81 3.92
N ASN A 173 39.02 -0.18 3.68
CA ASN A 173 38.91 1.29 3.69
C ASN A 173 38.90 1.87 5.11
N GLN A 174 38.35 1.14 6.09
CA GLN A 174 38.28 1.60 7.48
C GLN A 174 39.66 1.70 8.14
N ASN A 175 40.65 0.90 7.69
CA ASN A 175 42.00 0.94 8.23
C ASN A 175 42.82 2.16 7.74
N SER A 176 42.42 2.85 6.66
CA SER A 176 43.17 4.01 6.14
C SER A 176 42.54 5.36 6.43
N THR A 177 41.37 5.42 7.07
CA THR A 177 40.63 6.69 7.30
C THR A 177 40.12 6.90 8.73
N GLY A 178 40.56 6.07 9.69
CA GLY A 178 40.28 6.25 11.12
C GLY A 178 41.30 7.12 11.83
N LEU A 179 40.93 7.62 13.02
CA LEU A 179 41.66 8.53 13.94
C LEU A 179 43.16 8.27 14.13
N ALA A 180 43.68 7.09 13.76
CA ALA A 180 45.10 6.78 13.73
C ALA A 180 45.90 7.73 12.80
N ALA A 181 45.32 8.18 11.68
CA ALA A 181 46.00 9.12 10.77
C ALA A 181 46.30 10.49 11.41
N PHE A 182 45.54 10.88 12.44
CA PHE A 182 45.77 12.15 13.14
C PHE A 182 46.90 12.07 14.17
N LEU A 183 47.31 10.88 14.61
CA LEU A 183 48.38 10.72 15.60
C LEU A 183 49.75 10.48 14.95
N SER A 184 49.81 10.04 13.69
CA SER A 184 51.06 9.82 12.96
C SER A 184 51.70 11.11 12.41
N GLY A 185 51.08 12.27 12.62
CA GLY A 185 51.50 13.58 12.07
C GLY A 185 52.06 14.57 13.08
N LEU A 186 52.38 14.13 14.30
CA LEU A 186 53.08 14.88 15.36
C LEU A 186 54.47 14.30 15.56
#